data_AF-A0A522Y1P1-F1
#
_entry.id   AF-A0A522Y1P1-F1
#
_cell.length_a   1.000
_cell.length_b   1.000
_cell.length_c   1.000
_cell.angle_alpha   90.00
_cell.angle_beta   90.00
_cell.angle_gamma   90.00
#
_symmetry.space_group_name_H-M   'P 1'
#
loop_
_entity.id
_entity.type
_entity.pdbx_description
1 polymer ?
#
loop_
_entity_poly.entity_id
_entity_poly.type
_entity_poly.pdbx_seq_one_letter_code
_entity_poly.pdbx_strand_id
1 'polypeptide(L)' 'MPLKKGSSQSVVSSNIKTLVDDWKKDGSIGTSHPQTKKKAVKQAVAIALTRAGKSRNTQKRRRKAS' A
#
# COMPACT_ATOMS: atom_id res chain seq x y z
N MET A 1 6.68 -6.55 7.76
CA MET A 1 5.48 -6.00 8.45
C MET A 1 4.23 -6.78 8.08
N PRO A 2 3.42 -7.24 9.04
CA PRO A 2 2.17 -7.93 8.74
C PRO A 2 1.07 -6.92 8.39
N LEU A 3 0.81 -6.72 7.10
CA LEU A 3 -0.35 -5.94 6.64
C LEU A 3 -1.63 -6.75 6.77
N LYS A 4 -2.70 -6.10 7.25
CA LYS A 4 -4.02 -6.72 7.40
C LYS A 4 -4.56 -7.16 6.04
N LYS A 5 -5.17 -8.35 6.00
CA LYS A 5 -5.90 -8.88 4.84
C LYS A 5 -7.28 -8.19 4.75
N GLY A 6 -7.79 -8.03 3.53
CA GLY A 6 -9.10 -7.42 3.28
C GLY A 6 -9.01 -6.18 2.38
N SER A 7 -10.17 -5.76 1.86
CA SER A 7 -10.29 -4.69 0.86
C SER A 7 -11.17 -3.51 1.29
N SER A 8 -11.68 -3.55 2.53
CA SER A 8 -12.47 -2.47 3.11
C SER A 8 -11.63 -1.20 3.27
N GLN A 9 -12.30 -0.04 3.25
CA GLN A 9 -11.62 1.25 3.42
C GLN A 9 -10.91 1.35 4.79
N SER A 10 -11.49 0.78 5.85
CA SER A 10 -10.88 0.74 7.17
C SER A 10 -9.60 -0.09 7.20
N VAL A 11 -9.56 -1.22 6.49
CA VAL A 11 -8.35 -2.07 6.37
C VAL A 11 -7.27 -1.35 5.56
N VAL A 12 -7.64 -0.73 4.43
CA VAL A 12 -6.70 0.06 3.61
C VAL A 12 -6.11 1.22 4.41
N SER A 13 -6.96 1.98 5.13
CA SER A 13 -6.52 3.10 5.97
C SER A 13 -5.60 2.63 7.10
N SER A 14 -5.93 1.51 7.76
CA SER A 14 -5.08 0.90 8.79
C SER A 14 -3.71 0.53 8.23
N ASN A 15 -3.66 -0.11 7.05
CA ASN A 15 -2.42 -0.51 6.41
C ASN A 15 -1.56 0.71 6.02
N ILE A 16 -2.17 1.79 5.52
CA ILE A 16 -1.45 3.04 5.21
C ILE A 16 -0.84 3.62 6.50
N LYS A 17 -1.62 3.67 7.58
CA LYS A 17 -1.16 4.20 8.87
C LYS A 17 0.08 3.44 9.36
N THR A 18 0.02 2.11 9.38
CA THR A 18 1.15 1.26 9.78
C THR A 18 2.40 1.58 8.97
N LEU A 19 2.30 1.60 7.63
CA LEU A 19 3.46 1.85 6.76
C LEU A 19 4.06 3.25 6.95
N VAL A 20 3.23 4.27 7.21
CA VAL A 20 3.71 5.63 7.46
C VAL A 20 4.33 5.75 8.85
N ASP A 21 3.80 5.06 9.85
CA ASP A 21 4.36 5.07 11.20
C ASP A 21 5.68 4.31 11.27
N ASP A 22 5.83 3.23 10.51
CA ASP A 22 7.10 2.52 10.36
C ASP A 22 8.17 3.41 9.70
N TRP A 23 7.80 4.17 8.66
CA TRP A 23 8.70 5.15 8.07
C TRP A 23 9.10 6.27 9.03
N LYS A 24 8.20 6.73 9.89
CA LYS A 24 8.55 7.75 10.90
C LYS A 24 9.54 7.22 11.95
N LYS A 25 9.50 5.92 12.24
CA LYS A 25 10.40 5.27 13.22
C LYS A 25 11.76 4.98 12.61
N ASP A 26 11.77 4.30 11.47
CA ASP A 26 12.99 3.68 10.93
C ASP A 26 13.48 4.38 9.65
N GLY A 27 12.77 5.40 9.17
CA GLY A 27 13.08 6.06 7.89
C GLY A 27 12.78 5.20 6.66
N SER A 28 12.17 4.03 6.83
CA SER A 28 11.98 3.03 5.78
C SER A 28 10.56 2.46 5.74
N ILE A 29 10.18 1.96 4.56
CA ILE A 29 8.97 1.16 4.35
C ILE A 29 9.42 -0.15 3.72
N GLY A 30 9.61 -1.17 4.55
CA GLY A 30 10.22 -2.43 4.13
C GLY A 30 11.66 -2.20 3.67
N THR A 31 11.94 -2.43 2.38
CA THR A 31 13.28 -2.22 1.80
C THR A 31 13.47 -0.83 1.18
N SER A 32 12.41 -0.02 1.08
CA SER A 32 12.46 1.30 0.49
C SER A 32 12.74 2.37 1.53
N HIS A 33 13.53 3.38 1.17
CA HIS A 33 13.92 4.49 2.06
C HIS A 33 13.47 5.83 1.46
N PRO A 34 12.15 6.14 1.51
CA PRO A 34 11.65 7.38 0.95
C PRO A 34 12.16 8.59 1.76
N GLN A 35 12.83 9.52 1.09
CA GLN A 35 13.42 10.71 1.72
C GLN A 35 12.41 11.69 2.33
N THR A 36 11.14 11.64 1.92
CA THR A 36 10.13 12.60 2.38
C THR A 36 8.82 11.90 2.74
N LYS A 37 8.07 12.51 3.67
CA LYS A 37 6.74 12.03 4.09
C LYS A 37 5.81 11.85 2.89
N LYS A 38 5.85 12.76 1.92
CA LYS A 38 5.02 12.68 0.70
C LYS A 38 5.33 11.43 -0.13
N LYS A 39 6.62 11.10 -0.29
CA LYS A 39 7.06 9.87 -0.98
C LYS A 39 6.64 8.63 -0.19
N ALA A 40 6.83 8.64 1.13
CA ALA A 40 6.42 7.56 2.03
C ALA A 40 4.92 7.27 1.94
N VAL A 41 4.07 8.31 2.02
CA VAL A 41 2.60 8.16 1.89
C VAL A 41 2.22 7.60 0.52
N LYS A 42 2.82 8.08 -0.57
CA LYS A 42 2.54 7.57 -1.92
C LYS A 42 2.84 6.08 -2.05
N GLN A 43 3.97 5.65 -1.48
CA GLN A 43 4.37 4.25 -1.46
C GLN A 43 3.47 3.40 -0.55
N ALA A 44 3.12 3.92 0.63
CA ALA A 44 2.19 3.26 1.54
C ALA A 44 0.81 3.01 0.91
N VAL A 45 0.26 4.01 0.22
CA VAL A 45 -1.00 3.90 -0.53
C VAL A 45 -0.91 2.83 -1.62
N ALA A 46 0.17 2.82 -2.40
CA ALA A 46 0.37 1.82 -3.46
C ALA A 46 0.41 0.39 -2.91
N ILE A 47 1.16 0.17 -1.82
CA ILE A 47 1.26 -1.14 -1.16
C ILE A 47 -0.11 -1.55 -0.59
N ALA A 48 -0.80 -0.65 0.11
CA ALA A 48 -2.10 -0.93 0.72
C ALA A 48 -3.18 -1.29 -0.31
N LEU A 49 -3.24 -0.56 -1.43
CA LEU A 49 -4.18 -0.84 -2.53
C LEU A 49 -3.85 -2.16 -3.25
N THR A 50 -2.55 -2.45 -3.44
CA THR A 50 -2.10 -3.73 -4.01
C THR A 50 -2.51 -4.89 -3.10
N ARG A 51 -2.29 -4.73 -1.79
CA ARG A 51 -2.68 -5.73 -0.78
C ARG A 51 -4.20 -5.96 -0.74
N ALA A 52 -4.98 -4.92 -0.96
CA ALA A 52 -6.44 -4.95 -1.04
C ALA A 52 -6.99 -5.52 -2.37
N GLY A 53 -6.11 -5.91 -3.31
CA GLY A 53 -6.53 -6.41 -4.63
C GLY A 53 -7.07 -5.32 -5.57
N LYS A 54 -6.89 -4.04 -5.22
CA LYS A 54 -7.37 -2.86 -5.97
C LYS A 54 -6.26 -2.22 -6.82
N SER A 55 -5.26 -2.99 -7.26
CA SER A 55 -4.23 -2.49 -8.18
C SER A 55 -4.80 -2.27 -9.58
N ARG A 56 -4.53 -1.12 -10.20
CA ARG A 56 -5.06 -0.74 -11.54
C ARG A 56 -4.78 -1.77 -12.65
N ASN A 57 -3.76 -2.63 -12.49
CA ASN A 57 -3.33 -3.54 -13.55
C ASN A 57 -4.15 -4.85 -13.64
N THR A 58 -4.95 -5.19 -12.62
CA THR A 58 -5.75 -6.43 -12.62
C THR A 58 -7.04 -6.31 -13.43
N GLN A 59 -7.57 -5.09 -13.63
CA GLN A 59 -8.84 -4.87 -14.33
C GLN A 59 -8.71 -4.99 -15.86
N LYS A 60 -7.54 -4.69 -16.44
CA LYS A 60 -7.31 -4.76 -17.89
C LYS A 60 -7.10 -6.19 -18.41
N ARG A 61 -6.58 -7.11 -17.57
CA ARG A 61 -6.34 -8.52 -17.96
C ARG A 61 -7.60 -9.40 -17.97
N ARG A 62 -8.62 -9.08 -17.15
CA ARG A 62 -9.88 -9.88 -17.11
C ARG A 62 -10.89 -9.52 -18.19
N ARG A 63 -10.70 -8.41 -18.94
CA ARG A 63 -11.60 -7.95 -20.01
C ARG A 63 -11.15 -8.31 -21.43
N LYS A 64 -10.10 -9.11 -21.59
CA LYS A 64 -9.58 -9.60 -22.89
C LYS A 64 -9.54 -11.14 -22.97
N ALA A 65 -10.49 -11.79 -22.31
CA ALA A 65 -10.70 -13.24 -22.40
C ALA A 65 -12.20 -13.51 -22.21
N SER A 66 -12.98 -13.14 -23.22
CA SER A 66 -14.41 -13.43 -23.39
C SER A 66 -14.76 -13.14 -24.84
#